data_AF-X0C9K3-F1
#
_entry.id   AF-X0C9K3-F1
#
_cell.length_a   1.000
_cell.length_b   1.000
_cell.length_c   1.000
_cell.angle_alpha   90.00
_cell.angle_beta   90.00
_cell.angle_gamma   90.00
#
_symmetry.space_group_name_H-M   'P 1'
#
loop_
_entity.id
_entity.type
_entity.pdbx_description
1 polymer ?
#
loop_
_entity_poly.entity_id
_entity_poly.type
_entity_poly.pdbx_seq_one_letter_code
_entity_poly.pdbx_strand_id
1 'polypeptide(L)'
;MGKLWRSHSGRTGQRRTSGPVDHLPIQAKPEKGSMFTGNEPTSPTKYETTSSDEQLQLVKEMGMIFSYLNHKGIWPKYCAVYEAIYDHMGDFDTWYSTQQGAGTTIPSLLKEWREYNRLVLDSMAHRARDTETWMYNNKE
;
A
#
# COMPACT_ATOMS: atom_id res chain seq x y z
N MET A 1 -29.42 -31.04 -20.19
CA MET A 1 -28.88 -30.46 -21.43
C MET A 1 -27.62 -29.69 -21.08
N GLY A 2 -26.42 -29.80 -21.66
CA GLY A 2 -25.83 -30.67 -22.68
C GLY A 2 -24.30 -30.74 -22.42
N LYS A 3 -23.67 -31.85 -22.82
CA LYS A 3 -22.22 -32.14 -22.75
C LYS A 3 -21.52 -31.63 -24.02
N LEU A 4 -20.24 -31.22 -23.95
CA LEU A 4 -19.17 -31.50 -24.95
C LEU A 4 -17.83 -30.90 -24.43
N TRP A 5 -16.90 -31.67 -23.83
CA TRP A 5 -15.81 -32.51 -24.39
C TRP A 5 -14.57 -31.78 -24.97
N ARG A 6 -13.46 -31.94 -24.22
CA ARG A 6 -12.02 -32.19 -24.55
C ARG A 6 -11.33 -31.57 -25.79
N SER A 7 -10.19 -30.92 -25.49
CA SER A 7 -8.79 -31.19 -25.91
C SER A 7 -8.50 -31.79 -27.31
N HIS A 8 -7.63 -31.11 -28.10
CA HIS A 8 -6.43 -31.61 -28.80
C HIS A 8 -5.63 -30.42 -29.39
N SER A 9 -4.40 -30.15 -28.92
CA SER A 9 -3.08 -30.42 -29.55
C SER A 9 -2.64 -29.52 -30.74
N GLY A 10 -1.68 -28.63 -30.48
CA GLY A 10 -0.43 -28.42 -31.24
C GLY A 10 -0.45 -27.85 -32.67
N ARG A 11 0.09 -26.63 -32.84
CA ARG A 11 1.11 -26.34 -33.88
C ARG A 11 1.94 -25.09 -33.58
N THR A 12 3.22 -25.27 -33.85
CA THR A 12 4.41 -24.41 -33.78
C THR A 12 4.33 -23.04 -34.46
N GLY A 13 4.91 -22.04 -33.79
CA GLY A 13 5.92 -21.16 -34.40
C GLY A 13 5.49 -19.78 -34.89
N GLN A 14 5.69 -18.74 -34.06
CA GLN A 14 6.36 -17.50 -34.52
C GLN A 14 6.89 -16.69 -33.34
N ARG A 15 8.23 -16.56 -33.25
CA ARG A 15 8.90 -15.62 -32.35
C ARG A 15 8.51 -14.20 -32.75
N ARG A 16 7.83 -13.47 -31.87
CA ARG A 16 7.90 -12.01 -31.89
C ARG A 16 9.05 -11.61 -30.97
N THR A 17 10.08 -11.05 -31.57
CA THR A 17 11.15 -10.31 -30.90
C THR A 17 10.52 -9.04 -30.32
N SER A 18 10.14 -9.06 -29.05
CA SER A 18 10.00 -7.84 -28.25
C SER A 18 11.34 -7.59 -27.57
N GLY A 19 11.86 -6.37 -27.71
CA GLY A 19 13.13 -5.91 -27.13
C GLY A 19 13.20 -6.07 -25.60
N PRO A 20 14.31 -5.65 -24.98
CA PRO A 20 14.50 -5.83 -23.55
C PRO A 20 13.41 -5.03 -22.83
N VAL A 21 12.40 -5.74 -22.33
CA VAL A 21 11.64 -5.26 -21.20
C VAL A 21 12.61 -5.43 -20.06
N ASP A 22 13.24 -4.32 -19.66
CA ASP A 22 13.94 -4.25 -18.39
C ASP A 22 12.89 -4.52 -17.31
N HIS A 23 12.68 -5.80 -17.06
CA HIS A 23 12.02 -6.31 -15.87
C HIS A 23 12.94 -5.95 -14.73
N LEU A 24 12.96 -4.66 -14.33
CA LEU A 24 13.47 -4.27 -13.04
C LEU A 24 12.64 -5.07 -12.05
N PRO A 25 13.23 -6.06 -11.36
CA PRO A 25 12.50 -6.77 -10.35
C PRO A 25 12.08 -5.69 -9.37
N ILE A 26 10.78 -5.55 -9.13
CA ILE A 26 10.25 -4.88 -7.95
C ILE A 26 10.68 -5.77 -6.78
N GLN A 27 11.98 -5.79 -6.48
CA GLN A 27 12.46 -6.30 -5.22
C GLN A 27 11.80 -5.39 -4.21
N ALA A 28 10.93 -5.97 -3.40
CA ALA A 28 10.39 -5.31 -2.24
C ALA A 28 11.58 -4.98 -1.34
N LYS A 29 12.23 -3.84 -1.59
CA LYS A 29 13.20 -3.29 -0.67
C LYS A 29 12.46 -3.06 0.65
N PRO A 30 13.10 -3.33 1.80
CA PRO A 30 12.48 -3.17 3.13
C PRO A 30 11.88 -1.76 3.34
N GLU A 31 12.36 -0.79 2.57
CA GLU A 31 11.92 0.60 2.40
C GLU A 31 10.41 0.71 2.08
N LYS A 32 9.84 -0.25 1.34
CA LYS A 32 8.41 -0.25 0.97
C LYS A 32 7.48 -0.56 2.16
N GLY A 33 7.97 -1.35 3.12
CA GLY A 33 7.24 -1.69 4.34
C GLY A 33 7.34 -0.60 5.42
N SER A 34 8.46 0.14 5.44
CA SER A 34 8.73 1.16 6.48
C SER A 34 7.74 2.33 6.45
N MET A 35 7.21 2.64 5.25
CA MET A 35 6.21 3.69 5.04
C MET A 35 4.90 3.46 5.82
N PHE A 36 4.52 2.21 6.05
CA PHE A 36 3.29 1.85 6.78
C PHE A 36 3.52 1.63 8.28
N THR A 37 4.78 1.61 8.73
CA THR A 37 5.15 1.39 10.14
C THR A 37 5.65 2.65 10.83
N GLY A 38 5.52 3.81 10.19
CA GLY A 38 5.99 5.06 10.78
C GLY A 38 7.51 5.17 10.84
N ASN A 39 8.22 4.62 9.86
CA ASN A 39 9.66 4.86 9.65
C ASN A 39 9.89 5.64 8.35
N GLU A 40 11.04 6.27 8.21
CA GLU A 40 11.38 6.94 6.94
C GLU A 40 11.63 5.91 5.83
N PRO A 41 11.29 6.24 4.57
CA PRO A 41 11.49 5.34 3.43
C PRO A 41 12.98 5.12 3.12
N THR A 42 13.82 6.12 3.41
CA THR A 42 15.28 6.05 3.24
C THR A 42 15.97 6.87 4.32
N SER A 43 17.26 6.57 4.59
CA SER A 43 18.10 7.37 5.48
C SER A 43 18.77 8.52 4.69
N PRO A 44 18.88 9.73 5.25
CA PRO A 44 19.58 10.87 4.64
C PRO A 44 21.01 10.54 4.19
N THR A 45 21.80 9.89 5.07
CA THR A 45 23.20 9.52 4.80
C THR A 45 23.33 8.53 3.65
N LYS A 46 22.33 7.66 3.46
CA LYS A 46 22.29 6.72 2.33
C LYS A 46 22.00 7.46 1.02
N TYR A 47 21.11 8.44 1.03
CA TYR A 47 20.74 9.19 -0.16
C TYR A 47 21.91 10.03 -0.69
N GLU A 48 22.63 10.74 0.19
CA GLU A 48 23.77 11.60 -0.16
C GLU A 48 24.99 10.84 -0.71
N THR A 49 25.14 9.55 -0.38
CA THR A 49 26.30 8.73 -0.78
C THR A 49 26.01 7.84 -2.00
N THR A 50 24.80 7.92 -2.52
CA THR A 50 24.25 7.10 -3.60
C THR A 50 24.29 7.88 -4.92
N SER A 51 24.49 7.18 -6.05
CA SER A 51 24.59 7.82 -7.37
C SER A 51 23.30 8.55 -7.79
N SER A 52 23.40 9.55 -8.67
CA SER A 52 22.22 10.33 -9.11
C SER A 52 21.12 9.45 -9.75
N ASP A 53 21.49 8.38 -10.46
CA ASP A 53 20.53 7.42 -11.03
C ASP A 53 19.78 6.63 -9.95
N GLU A 54 20.48 6.23 -8.89
CA GLU A 54 19.88 5.54 -7.76
C GLU A 54 19.04 6.48 -6.89
N GLN A 55 19.45 7.74 -6.71
CA GLN A 55 18.62 8.78 -6.08
C GLN A 55 17.29 8.97 -6.83
N LEU A 56 17.35 9.07 -8.16
CA LEU A 56 16.16 9.18 -9.01
C LEU A 56 15.27 7.92 -8.90
N GLN A 57 15.87 6.74 -8.81
CA GLN A 57 15.12 5.50 -8.64
C GLN A 57 14.37 5.45 -7.30
N LEU A 58 14.98 5.93 -6.20
CA LEU A 58 14.32 6.00 -4.89
C LEU A 58 13.08 6.91 -4.92
N VAL A 59 13.19 8.09 -5.54
CA VAL A 59 12.05 9.02 -5.70
C VAL A 59 10.93 8.36 -6.54
N LYS A 60 11.28 7.67 -7.63
CA LYS A 60 10.31 6.94 -8.46
C LYS A 60 9.59 5.84 -7.68
N GLU A 61 10.32 5.09 -6.86
CA GLU A 61 9.74 4.02 -6.03
C GLU A 61 8.72 4.56 -5.03
N MET A 62 9.00 5.72 -4.41
CA MET A 62 8.05 6.41 -3.54
C MET A 62 6.78 6.81 -4.31
N GLY A 63 6.93 7.48 -5.46
CA GLY A 63 5.78 7.88 -6.29
C GLY A 63 4.94 6.70 -6.82
N MET A 64 5.56 5.54 -7.08
CA MET A 64 4.86 4.32 -7.49
C MET A 64 3.92 3.79 -6.41
N ILE A 65 4.24 3.96 -5.12
CA ILE A 65 3.38 3.51 -4.01
C ILE A 65 2.07 4.30 -3.99
N PHE A 66 2.15 5.63 -4.11
CA PHE A 66 0.95 6.48 -4.19
C PHE A 66 0.15 6.21 -5.47
N SER A 67 0.84 5.97 -6.59
CA SER A 67 0.19 5.59 -7.85
C SER A 67 -0.57 4.27 -7.73
N TYR A 68 0.01 3.28 -7.03
CA TYR A 68 -0.64 2.00 -6.76
C TYR A 68 -1.86 2.17 -5.84
N LEU A 69 -1.74 2.92 -4.75
CA LEU A 69 -2.85 3.16 -3.82
C LEU A 69 -4.01 3.93 -4.47
N ASN A 70 -3.70 4.92 -5.32
CA ASN A 70 -4.69 5.70 -6.06
C ASN A 70 -5.24 4.97 -7.30
N HIS A 71 -4.79 3.74 -7.59
CA HIS A 71 -5.29 3.00 -8.72
C HIS A 71 -6.78 2.68 -8.55
N LYS A 72 -7.58 2.93 -9.60
CA LYS A 72 -9.05 2.76 -9.61
C LYS A 72 -9.57 1.38 -9.18
N GLY A 73 -8.73 0.34 -9.24
CA GLY A 73 -9.06 -1.01 -8.80
C GLY A 73 -8.50 -1.39 -7.43
N ILE A 74 -7.61 -0.58 -6.86
CA ILE A 74 -6.97 -0.81 -5.55
C ILE A 74 -7.66 0.02 -4.47
N TRP A 75 -7.86 1.32 -4.72
CA TRP A 75 -8.52 2.20 -3.75
C TRP A 75 -9.89 1.67 -3.31
N PRO A 76 -10.81 1.23 -4.21
CA PRO A 76 -12.08 0.67 -3.78
C PRO A 76 -11.96 -0.61 -2.96
N LYS A 77 -10.91 -1.41 -3.18
CA LYS A 77 -10.68 -2.63 -2.37
C LYS A 77 -10.24 -2.27 -0.95
N TYR A 78 -9.40 -1.24 -0.82
CA TYR A 78 -9.03 -0.71 0.49
C TYR A 78 -10.28 -0.16 1.21
N CYS A 79 -11.10 0.65 0.52
CA CYS A 79 -12.36 1.15 1.07
C CYS A 79 -13.28 0.01 1.51
N ALA A 80 -13.44 -1.05 0.71
CA ALA A 80 -14.29 -2.18 1.07
C ALA A 80 -13.84 -2.90 2.35
N VAL A 81 -12.52 -3.05 2.55
CA VAL A 81 -11.98 -3.63 3.79
C VAL A 81 -12.19 -2.68 4.97
N TYR A 82 -11.94 -1.38 4.77
CA TYR A 82 -12.16 -0.35 5.79
C TYR A 82 -13.62 -0.34 6.27
N GLU A 83 -14.57 -0.33 5.33
CA GLU A 83 -16.01 -0.31 5.58
C GLU A 83 -16.47 -1.59 6.28
N ALA A 84 -16.04 -2.76 5.83
CA ALA A 84 -16.43 -4.04 6.46
C ALA A 84 -15.97 -4.13 7.93
N ILE A 85 -14.76 -3.67 8.23
CA ILE A 85 -14.26 -3.64 9.61
C ILE A 85 -15.00 -2.57 10.42
N TYR A 86 -15.24 -1.40 9.82
CA TYR A 86 -15.99 -0.31 10.45
C TYR A 86 -17.38 -0.78 10.87
N ASP A 87 -18.12 -1.45 9.99
CA ASP A 87 -19.45 -1.99 10.30
C ASP A 87 -19.41 -2.99 11.47
N HIS A 88 -18.49 -3.95 11.43
CA HIS A 88 -18.34 -4.94 12.51
C HIS A 88 -17.95 -4.33 13.86
N MET A 89 -17.17 -3.25 13.87
CA MET A 89 -16.84 -2.53 15.10
C MET A 89 -18.05 -1.75 15.64
N GLY A 90 -18.90 -1.23 14.76
CA GLY A 90 -20.16 -0.58 15.15
C GLY A 90 -21.15 -1.57 15.75
N ASP A 91 -21.25 -2.76 15.17
CA ASP A 91 -22.06 -3.87 15.70
C ASP A 91 -21.57 -4.28 17.09
N PHE A 92 -20.25 -4.39 17.27
CA PHE A 92 -19.65 -4.69 18.56
C PHE A 92 -19.92 -3.61 19.60
N ASP A 93 -19.68 -2.34 19.28
CA ASP A 93 -19.93 -1.22 20.20
C ASP A 93 -21.41 -1.19 20.64
N THR A 94 -22.32 -1.42 19.70
CA THR A 94 -23.76 -1.53 19.96
C THR A 94 -24.06 -2.68 20.90
N TRP A 95 -23.60 -3.89 20.58
CA TRP A 95 -23.80 -5.07 21.41
C TRP A 95 -23.23 -4.89 22.82
N TYR A 96 -22.00 -4.36 22.94
CA TYR A 96 -21.32 -4.15 24.20
C TYR A 96 -22.08 -3.17 25.11
N SER A 97 -22.66 -2.11 24.53
CA SER A 97 -23.48 -1.14 25.28
C SER A 97 -24.72 -1.76 25.93
N THR A 98 -25.21 -2.88 25.41
CA THR A 98 -26.38 -3.60 25.97
C THR A 98 -26.02 -4.57 27.09
N GLN A 99 -24.73 -4.86 27.29
CA GLN A 99 -24.28 -5.80 28.32
C GLN A 99 -24.31 -5.13 29.70
N GLN A 100 -25.38 -5.35 30.45
CA GLN A 100 -25.48 -4.94 31.84
C GLN A 100 -24.38 -5.62 32.67
N GLY A 101 -23.58 -4.84 33.41
CA GLY A 101 -22.53 -5.38 34.28
C GLY A 101 -21.19 -5.64 33.59
N ALA A 102 -20.96 -5.12 32.38
CA ALA A 102 -19.63 -5.07 31.81
C ALA A 102 -18.72 -4.23 32.72
N GLY A 103 -17.96 -4.89 33.60
CA GLY A 103 -17.10 -4.26 34.62
C GLY A 103 -15.90 -3.50 34.07
N THR A 104 -15.93 -3.13 32.78
CA THR A 104 -14.85 -2.42 32.08
C THR A 104 -15.46 -1.51 31.03
N THR A 105 -15.16 -0.22 31.11
CA THR A 105 -15.49 0.73 30.04
C THR A 105 -14.49 0.55 28.90
N ILE A 106 -14.98 0.15 27.72
CA ILE A 106 -14.17 0.06 26.50
C ILE A 106 -14.47 1.32 25.65
N PRO A 107 -13.44 2.01 25.12
CA PRO A 107 -13.66 3.10 24.17
C PRO A 107 -14.33 2.59 22.89
N SER A 108 -15.07 3.45 22.19
CA SER A 108 -15.74 3.06 20.94
C SER A 108 -14.72 2.56 19.91
N LEU A 109 -14.77 1.27 19.60
CA LEU A 109 -13.87 0.67 18.61
C LEU A 109 -14.10 1.26 17.23
N LEU A 110 -15.34 1.63 16.92
CA LEU A 110 -15.71 2.33 15.68
C LEU A 110 -14.95 3.65 15.53
N LYS A 111 -14.89 4.43 16.61
CA LYS A 111 -14.15 5.69 16.66
C LYS A 111 -12.64 5.45 16.51
N GLU A 112 -12.10 4.54 17.32
CA GLU A 112 -10.66 4.22 17.31
C GLU A 112 -10.19 3.75 15.92
N TRP A 113 -10.99 2.94 15.22
CA TRP A 113 -10.67 2.47 13.87
C TRP A 113 -10.63 3.57 12.83
N ARG A 114 -11.59 4.51 12.89
CA ARG A 114 -11.59 5.69 12.03
C ARG A 114 -10.35 6.54 12.28
N GLU A 115 -10.04 6.81 13.54
CA GLU A 115 -8.90 7.64 13.93
C GLU A 115 -7.58 6.99 13.55
N TYR A 116 -7.43 5.69 13.79
CA TYR A 116 -6.26 4.90 13.38
C TYR A 116 -6.01 4.98 11.87
N ASN A 117 -7.02 4.68 11.04
CA ASN A 117 -6.83 4.71 9.58
C ASN A 117 -6.49 6.11 9.08
N ARG A 118 -7.13 7.15 9.65
CA ARG A 118 -6.81 8.54 9.30
C ARG A 118 -5.36 8.87 9.63
N LEU A 119 -4.90 8.51 10.83
CA LEU A 119 -3.54 8.74 11.28
C LEU A 119 -2.50 8.00 10.43
N VAL A 120 -2.76 6.75 10.07
CA VAL A 120 -1.85 5.97 9.21
C VAL A 120 -1.72 6.61 7.83
N LEU A 121 -2.84 6.93 7.17
CA LEU A 121 -2.81 7.53 5.83
C LEU A 121 -2.18 8.93 5.83
N ASP A 122 -2.51 9.77 6.83
CA ASP A 122 -1.92 11.12 6.95
C ASP A 122 -0.43 11.04 7.26
N SER A 123 -0.01 10.15 8.15
CA SER A 123 1.42 10.01 8.48
C SER A 123 2.24 9.54 7.27
N MET A 124 1.73 8.58 6.49
CA MET A 124 2.37 8.12 5.27
C MET A 124 2.50 9.25 4.24
N ALA A 125 1.43 10.02 4.02
CA ALA A 125 1.44 11.13 3.07
C ALA A 125 2.40 12.26 3.50
N HIS A 126 2.37 12.64 4.78
CA HIS A 126 3.26 13.68 5.30
C HIS A 126 4.73 13.27 5.22
N ARG A 127 5.07 12.05 5.67
CA ARG A 127 6.45 11.55 5.61
C ARG A 127 6.97 11.50 4.18
N ALA A 128 6.17 10.99 3.24
CA ALA A 128 6.58 10.95 1.85
C ALA A 128 6.84 12.35 1.29
N ARG A 129 5.96 13.31 1.57
CA ARG A 129 6.15 14.71 1.15
C ARG A 129 7.40 15.31 1.75
N ASP A 130 7.63 15.10 3.04
CA ASP A 130 8.76 15.68 3.77
C ASP A 130 10.09 15.07 3.27
N THR A 131 10.12 13.74 3.02
CA THR A 131 11.24 13.05 2.40
C THR A 131 11.49 13.53 0.96
N GLU A 132 10.46 13.63 0.11
CA GLU A 132 10.61 14.14 -1.26
C GLU A 132 11.10 15.58 -1.29
N THR A 133 10.59 16.43 -0.39
CA THR A 133 11.04 17.82 -0.25
C THR A 133 12.51 17.88 0.14
N TRP A 134 12.92 17.05 1.09
CA TRP A 134 14.32 16.94 1.50
C TRP A 134 15.21 16.46 0.34
N MET A 135 14.81 15.40 -0.37
CA MET A 135 15.52 14.88 -1.55
C MET A 135 15.67 15.93 -2.65
N TYR A 136 14.62 16.69 -2.93
CA TYR A 136 14.63 17.75 -3.94
C TYR A 136 15.61 18.87 -3.60
N ASN A 137 15.72 19.23 -2.32
CA ASN A 137 16.62 20.28 -1.84
C ASN A 137 18.09 19.83 -1.74
N ASN A 138 18.35 18.51 -1.73
CA ASN A 138 19.69 17.90 -1.60
C ASN A 138 20.06 17.07 -2.84
N LYS A 139 19.45 17.35 -3.99
CA LYS A 139 19.84 16.72 -5.26
C LYS A 139 21.21 17.24 -5.71
N GLU A 140 22.03 16.34 -6.25
CA GLU A 140 23.32 16.68 -6.88
C GLU A 140 23.14 17.41 -8.22
#